data_AF-A0A958F758-F1
#
_entry.id   AF-A0A958F758-F1
#
_cell.length_a   1.000
_cell.length_b   1.000
_cell.length_c   1.000
_cell.angle_alpha   90.00
_cell.angle_beta   90.00
_cell.angle_gamma   90.00
#
_symmetry.space_group_name_H-M   'P 1'
#
loop_
_entity.id
_entity.type
_entity.pdbx_description
1 polymer ?
#
loop_
_entity_poly.entity_id
_entity_poly.type
_entity_poly.pdbx_seq_one_letter_code
_entity_poly.pdbx_strand_id
1 'polypeptide(L)'
;MSESISGDPEVVQTPLRVIGESRPDLPVNPAVRQQPPETISPRQSSPLSSRPQQTADRRPNTARPAAPEAYGASTIPTVTKEKRRFVLLVALVTTALLVSGVWYMIDWFEFQESKSLFSKGEMLYQQGKYSDAKQVYQDYLRQYPEGDFASLSLLRTAEIQDSLLAVEARHLMLQKRLPELVDKAIQAFQGGNYLTPEDNNALMYIEEILAIDPENNYILKMKQKIIKFYMEQGDQAVARRSRNTAIRYYETVLRIEPLYMPAIDKLSELKSR
;
A
#
# COMPACT_ATOMS: atom_id res chain seq x y z
N MET A 1 42.43 -20.08 -74.90
CA MET A 1 43.23 -20.29 -73.67
C MET A 1 42.31 -19.96 -72.52
N SER A 2 41.69 -20.99 -71.96
CA SER A 2 40.63 -20.87 -70.95
C SER A 2 40.92 -21.95 -69.92
N GLU A 3 41.57 -21.60 -68.82
CA GLU A 3 41.85 -22.53 -67.73
C GLU A 3 40.66 -22.55 -66.76
N SER A 4 40.08 -23.72 -66.61
CA SER A 4 39.06 -24.05 -65.61
C SER A 4 39.75 -24.40 -64.30
N ILE A 5 39.52 -23.59 -63.26
CA ILE A 5 39.92 -23.92 -61.89
C ILE A 5 38.69 -24.47 -61.17
N SER A 6 38.65 -25.81 -61.05
CA SER A 6 37.74 -26.56 -60.21
C SER A 6 38.37 -26.70 -58.83
N GLY A 7 37.74 -26.10 -57.82
CA GLY A 7 38.14 -26.24 -56.42
C GLY A 7 36.96 -26.69 -55.58
N ASP A 8 36.93 -27.98 -55.24
CA ASP A 8 36.04 -28.53 -54.22
C ASP A 8 36.53 -28.12 -52.82
N PRO A 9 35.64 -27.69 -51.92
CA PRO A 9 36.00 -27.50 -50.51
C PRO A 9 35.93 -28.83 -49.76
N GLU A 10 37.09 -29.26 -49.26
CA GLU A 10 37.28 -30.37 -48.34
C GLU A 10 36.59 -30.06 -47.00
N VAL A 11 35.49 -30.77 -46.72
CA VAL A 11 34.73 -30.67 -45.47
C VAL A 11 35.48 -31.41 -44.37
N VAL A 12 36.25 -30.67 -43.58
CA VAL A 12 36.86 -31.17 -42.34
C VAL A 12 35.77 -31.37 -41.29
N GLN A 13 35.37 -32.62 -41.06
CA GLN A 13 34.54 -33.01 -39.93
C GLN A 13 35.40 -33.09 -38.66
N THR A 14 35.30 -32.08 -37.80
CA THR A 14 35.77 -32.15 -36.41
C THR A 14 34.73 -32.87 -35.55
N PRO A 15 35.12 -33.88 -34.74
CA PRO A 15 34.17 -34.54 -33.83
C PRO A 15 33.75 -33.58 -32.71
N LEU A 16 32.43 -33.42 -32.54
CA LEU A 16 31.82 -32.75 -31.39
C LEU A 16 32.27 -33.44 -30.10
N ARG A 17 33.12 -32.76 -29.34
CA ARG A 17 33.45 -33.10 -27.97
C ARG A 17 32.28 -32.67 -27.09
N VAL A 18 31.47 -33.65 -26.68
CA VAL A 18 30.40 -33.47 -25.68
C VAL A 18 31.06 -33.10 -24.35
N ILE A 19 31.15 -31.80 -24.09
CA ILE A 19 31.44 -31.29 -22.75
C ILE A 19 30.10 -31.26 -22.04
N GLY A 20 29.91 -32.23 -21.13
CA GLY A 20 28.83 -32.19 -20.15
C GLY A 20 29.06 -30.99 -19.23
N GLU A 21 28.51 -29.84 -19.61
CA GLU A 21 28.38 -28.71 -18.71
C GLU A 21 27.29 -29.04 -17.69
N SER A 22 27.74 -29.33 -16.47
CA SER A 22 26.92 -29.32 -15.28
C SER A 22 26.15 -28.00 -15.23
N ARG A 23 24.85 -28.05 -15.53
CA ARG A 23 23.92 -26.96 -15.21
C ARG A 23 24.14 -26.58 -13.75
N PRO A 24 24.38 -25.30 -13.40
CA PRO A 24 24.30 -24.89 -12.02
C PRO A 24 22.85 -25.11 -11.58
N ASP A 25 22.66 -25.99 -10.60
CA ASP A 25 21.38 -26.20 -9.94
C ASP A 25 20.82 -24.84 -9.52
N LEU A 26 19.80 -24.38 -10.22
CA LEU A 26 18.95 -23.30 -9.73
C LEU A 26 18.41 -23.76 -8.38
N PRO A 27 18.61 -23.01 -7.28
CA PRO A 27 18.04 -23.38 -6.00
C PRO A 27 16.52 -23.35 -6.16
N VAL A 28 15.91 -24.52 -6.25
CA VAL A 28 14.47 -24.71 -6.08
C VAL A 28 14.17 -24.26 -4.67
N ASN A 29 13.58 -23.08 -4.51
CA ASN A 29 13.18 -22.54 -3.22
C ASN A 29 12.05 -23.43 -2.65
N PRO A 30 12.27 -24.23 -1.58
CA PRO A 30 11.25 -25.13 -1.05
C PRO A 30 10.36 -24.44 0.01
N ALA A 31 10.16 -23.12 -0.10
CA ALA A 31 9.39 -22.33 0.86
C ALA A 31 8.00 -21.94 0.35
N VAL A 32 7.19 -22.94 -0.04
CA VAL A 32 5.73 -22.84 0.11
C VAL A 32 5.33 -23.96 1.08
N ARG A 33 5.81 -23.82 2.31
CA ARG A 33 5.31 -24.60 3.44
C ARG A 33 4.04 -23.90 3.90
N GLN A 34 2.90 -24.49 3.58
CA GLN A 34 1.60 -24.11 4.12
C GLN A 34 1.73 -24.03 5.64
N GLN A 35 1.68 -22.82 6.20
CA GLN A 35 1.53 -22.64 7.63
C GLN A 35 0.10 -23.08 7.98
N PRO A 36 -0.08 -23.98 8.97
CA PRO A 36 -1.41 -24.32 9.46
C PRO A 36 -2.05 -23.10 10.15
N PRO A 37 -3.39 -23.02 10.20
CA PRO A 37 -4.09 -21.88 10.79
C PRO A 37 -3.73 -21.73 12.27
N GLU A 38 -3.29 -20.54 12.66
CA GLU A 38 -3.01 -20.18 14.04
C GLU A 38 -4.27 -20.35 14.90
N THR A 39 -4.17 -21.23 15.89
CA THR A 39 -5.15 -21.39 16.95
C THR A 39 -5.15 -20.14 17.83
N ILE A 40 -6.12 -19.26 17.63
CA ILE A 40 -6.36 -18.07 18.47
C ILE A 40 -6.75 -18.55 19.88
N SER A 41 -5.81 -18.45 20.83
CA SER A 41 -6.13 -18.58 22.26
C SER A 41 -6.68 -17.26 22.82
N PRO A 42 -7.66 -17.31 23.75
CA PRO A 42 -8.36 -16.14 24.22
C PRO A 42 -7.52 -15.34 25.22
N ARG A 43 -7.33 -14.05 24.91
CA ARG A 43 -6.64 -13.09 25.78
C ARG A 43 -7.52 -12.79 26.99
N GLN A 44 -6.99 -13.15 28.16
CA GLN A 44 -7.59 -12.92 29.46
C GLN A 44 -7.79 -11.42 29.77
N SER A 45 -8.87 -11.20 30.50
CA SER A 45 -9.47 -10.01 31.07
C SER A 45 -8.59 -9.15 31.99
N SER A 46 -8.68 -7.81 31.80
CA SER A 46 -8.92 -6.73 32.79
C SER A 46 -7.94 -6.50 33.97
N PRO A 47 -8.05 -5.42 34.79
CA PRO A 47 -8.35 -4.00 34.52
C PRO A 47 -7.41 -3.01 35.29
N LEU A 48 -7.18 -1.79 34.79
CA LEU A 48 -6.72 -0.64 35.60
C LEU A 48 -7.41 0.62 35.03
N SER A 49 -8.44 1.21 35.65
CA SER A 49 -8.45 1.97 36.91
C SER A 49 -7.50 3.16 36.91
N SER A 50 -7.94 4.26 36.29
CA SER A 50 -7.44 5.61 36.58
C SER A 50 -8.60 6.60 36.70
N ARG A 51 -8.80 6.96 37.95
CA ARG A 51 -9.74 7.90 38.57
C ARG A 51 -9.36 9.36 38.26
N PRO A 52 -10.30 10.24 37.87
CA PRO A 52 -10.11 11.68 38.01
C PRO A 52 -10.53 12.12 39.42
N GLN A 53 -9.62 12.83 40.09
CA GLN A 53 -9.89 13.53 41.36
C GLN A 53 -10.89 14.66 41.12
N GLN A 54 -12.07 14.55 41.72
CA GLN A 54 -13.04 15.63 41.82
C GLN A 54 -12.78 16.35 43.14
N THR A 55 -12.24 17.57 43.06
CA THR A 55 -12.01 18.44 44.22
C THR A 55 -13.35 18.95 44.73
N ALA A 56 -13.67 18.54 45.95
CA ALA A 56 -14.76 19.06 46.76
C ALA A 56 -14.40 20.48 47.24
N ASP A 57 -15.28 21.44 46.98
CA ASP A 57 -15.26 22.73 47.66
C ASP A 57 -16.53 22.88 48.50
N ARG A 58 -16.31 23.10 49.80
CA ARG A 58 -17.29 23.20 50.87
C ARG A 58 -17.74 24.65 50.99
N ARG A 59 -19.04 24.89 51.01
CA ARG A 59 -19.61 26.03 51.74
C ARG A 59 -20.75 25.56 52.66
N PRO A 60 -20.73 25.91 53.96
CA PRO A 60 -21.87 25.75 54.83
C PRO A 60 -22.73 27.02 54.75
N ASN A 61 -24.05 26.88 54.66
CA ASN A 61 -24.92 27.97 55.13
C ASN A 61 -26.21 27.40 55.72
N THR A 62 -26.19 27.29 57.04
CA THR A 62 -27.31 27.05 57.92
C THR A 62 -28.11 28.35 58.08
N ALA A 63 -29.37 28.36 57.64
CA ALA A 63 -30.34 29.39 58.03
C ALA A 63 -31.73 28.77 58.26
N ARG A 64 -31.98 28.48 59.53
CA ARG A 64 -33.20 28.71 60.34
C ARG A 64 -34.59 28.63 59.66
N PRO A 65 -35.49 27.73 60.12
CA PRO A 65 -36.89 27.69 59.69
C PRO A 65 -37.71 28.81 60.36
N ALA A 66 -38.47 29.56 59.57
CA ALA A 66 -39.52 30.46 60.04
C ALA A 66 -40.89 29.77 59.91
N ALA A 67 -41.79 30.15 60.82
CA ALA A 67 -43.06 29.54 61.16
C ALA A 67 -44.10 29.49 60.01
N PRO A 68 -45.09 28.58 60.09
CA PRO A 68 -46.16 28.45 59.10
C PRO A 68 -47.15 29.62 59.19
N GLU A 69 -47.18 30.47 58.17
CA GLU A 69 -48.30 31.39 57.95
C GLU A 69 -49.52 30.61 57.47
N ALA A 70 -50.68 31.02 57.99
CA ALA A 70 -51.95 30.35 57.85
C ALA A 70 -52.37 30.18 56.38
N TYR A 71 -52.75 28.95 56.04
CA TYR A 71 -53.41 28.57 54.80
C TYR A 71 -54.70 29.38 54.60
N GLY A 72 -54.63 30.43 53.77
CA GLY A 72 -55.80 31.01 53.13
C GLY A 72 -56.43 29.94 52.22
N ALA A 73 -57.73 29.70 52.39
CA ALA A 73 -58.51 28.78 51.59
C ALA A 73 -58.46 29.21 50.10
N SER A 74 -57.56 28.57 49.34
CA SER A 74 -57.44 28.77 47.91
C SER A 74 -58.65 28.12 47.23
N THR A 75 -59.56 28.95 46.74
CA THR A 75 -60.70 28.50 45.93
C THR A 75 -60.15 27.82 44.68
N ILE A 76 -60.28 26.50 44.61
CA ILE A 76 -59.87 25.72 43.44
C ILE A 76 -60.73 26.19 42.26
N PRO A 77 -60.14 26.84 41.23
CA PRO A 77 -60.91 27.27 40.08
C PRO A 77 -61.46 26.01 39.37
N THR A 78 -62.77 25.90 39.29
CA THR A 78 -63.43 24.79 38.59
C THR A 78 -63.16 24.94 37.09
N VAL A 79 -62.31 24.08 36.55
CA VAL A 79 -61.99 24.04 35.13
C VAL A 79 -63.26 23.62 34.37
N THR A 80 -63.79 24.52 33.55
CA THR A 80 -64.95 24.24 32.71
C THR A 80 -64.62 23.17 31.67
N LYS A 81 -65.62 22.34 31.30
CA LYS A 81 -65.47 21.19 30.38
C LYS A 81 -64.81 21.55 29.04
N GLU A 82 -65.03 22.75 28.55
CA GLU A 82 -64.43 23.27 27.31
C GLU A 82 -62.92 23.48 27.44
N LYS A 83 -62.45 24.03 28.57
CA LYS A 83 -61.01 24.20 28.84
C LYS A 83 -60.30 22.84 28.90
N ARG A 84 -60.95 21.80 29.43
CA ARG A 84 -60.39 20.43 29.45
C ARG A 84 -60.19 19.86 28.05
N ARG A 85 -61.13 20.08 27.12
CA ARG A 85 -61.00 19.64 25.72
C ARG A 85 -59.88 20.38 25.01
N PHE A 86 -59.77 21.68 25.21
CA PHE A 86 -58.67 22.48 24.64
C PHE A 86 -57.30 22.02 25.16
N VAL A 87 -57.16 21.80 26.48
CA VAL A 87 -55.92 21.30 27.08
C VAL A 87 -55.52 19.93 26.50
N LEU A 88 -56.48 19.02 26.29
CA LEU A 88 -56.21 17.72 25.67
C LEU A 88 -55.76 17.83 24.22
N LEU A 89 -56.34 18.73 23.42
CA LEU A 89 -55.91 18.96 22.04
C LEU A 89 -54.50 19.53 21.97
N VAL A 90 -54.18 20.52 22.82
CA VAL A 90 -52.83 21.08 22.90
C VAL A 90 -51.82 20.01 23.29
N ALA A 91 -52.13 19.19 24.30
CA ALA A 91 -51.25 18.09 24.73
C ALA A 91 -51.03 17.04 23.63
N LEU A 92 -52.06 16.76 22.82
CA LEU A 92 -51.94 15.83 21.70
C LEU A 92 -51.08 16.40 20.57
N VAL A 93 -51.26 17.68 20.22
CA VAL A 93 -50.45 18.33 19.20
C VAL A 93 -49.00 18.43 19.64
N THR A 94 -48.72 18.80 20.90
CA THR A 94 -47.34 18.88 21.40
C THR A 94 -46.68 17.52 21.43
N THR A 95 -47.37 16.46 21.84
CA THR A 95 -46.82 15.10 21.80
C THR A 95 -46.55 14.64 20.36
N ALA A 96 -47.45 14.91 19.42
CA ALA A 96 -47.22 14.61 18.01
C ALA A 96 -46.00 15.35 17.44
N LEU A 97 -45.82 16.63 17.78
CA LEU A 97 -44.64 17.42 17.37
C LEU A 97 -43.34 16.89 18.00
N LEU A 98 -43.36 16.48 19.26
CA LEU A 98 -42.20 15.88 19.91
C LEU A 98 -41.82 14.54 19.26
N VAL A 99 -42.79 13.69 18.96
CA VAL A 99 -42.55 12.40 18.27
C VAL A 99 -42.00 12.64 16.87
N SER A 100 -42.59 13.56 16.11
CA SER A 100 -42.09 13.94 14.79
C SER A 100 -40.66 14.49 14.86
N GLY A 101 -40.37 15.38 15.80
CA GLY A 101 -39.04 15.95 15.99
C GLY A 101 -37.98 14.91 16.39
N VAL A 102 -38.33 13.95 17.25
CA VAL A 102 -37.42 12.83 17.60
C VAL A 102 -37.16 11.94 16.39
N TRP A 103 -38.19 11.66 15.58
CA TRP A 103 -38.05 10.87 14.36
C TRP A 103 -37.09 11.56 13.36
N TYR A 104 -37.28 12.86 13.11
CA TYR A 104 -36.35 13.66 12.30
C TYR A 104 -34.92 13.69 12.86
N MET A 105 -34.74 13.70 14.20
CA MET A 105 -33.41 13.65 14.80
C MET A 105 -32.72 12.30 14.61
N ILE A 106 -33.46 11.19 14.63
CA ILE A 106 -32.93 9.85 14.37
C ILE A 106 -32.46 9.77 12.91
N ASP A 107 -33.31 10.15 11.96
CA ASP A 107 -32.97 10.19 10.52
C ASP A 107 -31.76 11.09 10.26
N TRP A 108 -31.70 12.25 10.92
CA TRP A 108 -30.57 13.18 10.78
C TRP A 108 -29.25 12.58 11.30
N PHE A 109 -29.30 11.83 12.41
CA PHE A 109 -28.11 11.20 12.98
C PHE A 109 -27.60 10.05 12.08
N GLU A 110 -28.51 9.21 11.56
CA GLU A 110 -28.18 8.12 10.64
C GLU A 110 -27.54 8.65 9.33
N PHE A 111 -28.06 9.78 8.83
CA PHE A 111 -27.48 10.45 7.67
C PHE A 111 -26.03 10.91 7.91
N GLN A 112 -25.69 11.46 9.09
CA GLN A 112 -24.34 11.91 9.38
C GLN A 112 -23.34 10.75 9.46
N GLU A 113 -23.72 9.64 10.08
CA GLU A 113 -22.86 8.47 10.23
C GLU A 113 -22.59 7.80 8.89
N SER A 114 -23.64 7.59 8.09
CA SER A 114 -23.52 7.03 6.74
C SER A 114 -22.62 7.90 5.85
N LYS A 115 -22.79 9.23 5.87
CA LYS A 115 -21.93 10.17 5.14
C LYS A 115 -20.46 10.07 5.55
N SER A 116 -20.19 9.91 6.85
CA SER A 116 -18.83 9.77 7.37
C SER A 116 -18.14 8.51 6.83
N LEU A 117 -18.81 7.37 6.87
CA LEU A 117 -18.29 6.11 6.30
C LEU A 117 -18.04 6.22 4.80
N PHE A 118 -18.99 6.75 4.04
CA PHE A 118 -18.81 6.95 2.60
C PHE A 118 -17.62 7.88 2.30
N SER A 119 -17.52 9.01 3.01
CA SER A 119 -16.41 9.97 2.84
C SER A 119 -15.05 9.35 3.16
N LYS A 120 -14.98 8.47 4.16
CA LYS A 120 -13.76 7.70 4.47
C LYS A 120 -13.37 6.77 3.32
N GLY A 121 -14.35 6.08 2.73
CA GLY A 121 -14.15 5.26 1.53
C GLY A 121 -13.58 6.07 0.37
N GLU A 122 -14.14 7.25 0.11
CA GLU A 122 -13.68 8.15 -0.96
C GLU A 122 -12.25 8.64 -0.72
N MET A 123 -11.88 8.99 0.51
CA MET A 123 -10.50 9.35 0.82
C MET A 123 -9.51 8.21 0.56
N LEU A 124 -9.85 6.98 0.98
CA LEU A 124 -8.99 5.81 0.73
C LEU A 124 -8.87 5.50 -0.76
N TYR A 125 -9.97 5.63 -1.50
CA TYR A 125 -10.02 5.46 -2.94
C TYR A 125 -9.10 6.46 -3.66
N GLN A 126 -9.18 7.74 -3.28
CA GLN A 126 -8.32 8.80 -3.84
C GLN A 126 -6.83 8.62 -3.48
N GLN A 127 -6.52 7.99 -2.35
CA GLN A 127 -5.16 7.60 -1.97
C GLN A 127 -4.63 6.37 -2.74
N GLY A 128 -5.45 5.75 -3.60
CA GLY A 128 -5.10 4.51 -4.29
C GLY A 128 -5.11 3.26 -3.40
N LYS A 129 -5.62 3.37 -2.16
CA LYS A 129 -5.73 2.25 -1.21
C LYS A 129 -7.00 1.45 -1.48
N TYR A 130 -7.05 0.84 -2.67
CA TYR A 130 -8.26 0.21 -3.19
C TYR A 130 -8.79 -0.92 -2.30
N SER A 131 -7.92 -1.75 -1.72
CA SER A 131 -8.34 -2.82 -0.79
C SER A 131 -9.08 -2.27 0.44
N ASP A 132 -8.52 -1.25 1.09
CA ASP A 132 -9.11 -0.63 2.28
C ASP A 132 -10.40 0.12 1.92
N ALA A 133 -10.40 0.85 0.81
CA ALA A 133 -11.57 1.57 0.32
C ALA A 133 -12.74 0.63 0.06
N LYS A 134 -12.48 -0.52 -0.59
CA LYS A 134 -13.48 -1.56 -0.84
C LYS A 134 -14.11 -2.06 0.45
N GLN A 135 -13.29 -2.33 1.46
CA GLN A 135 -13.79 -2.78 2.76
C GLN A 135 -14.72 -1.74 3.40
N VAL A 136 -14.35 -0.46 3.36
CA VAL A 136 -15.18 0.62 3.92
C VAL A 136 -16.51 0.76 3.17
N TYR A 137 -16.53 0.65 1.84
CA TYR A 137 -17.78 0.67 1.09
C TYR A 137 -18.66 -0.55 1.37
N GLN A 138 -18.07 -1.73 1.55
CA GLN A 138 -18.80 -2.93 1.96
C GLN A 138 -19.36 -2.78 3.38
N ASP A 139 -18.62 -2.15 4.30
CA ASP A 139 -19.10 -1.84 5.64
C ASP A 139 -20.29 -0.88 5.60
N TYR A 140 -20.22 0.16 4.76
CA TYR A 140 -21.34 1.07 4.49
C TYR A 140 -22.56 0.29 4.00
N LEU A 141 -22.42 -0.55 2.98
CA LEU A 141 -23.54 -1.32 2.38
C LEU A 141 -24.18 -2.31 3.36
N ARG A 142 -23.42 -2.83 4.33
CA ARG A 142 -23.93 -3.72 5.39
C ARG A 142 -24.71 -2.95 6.46
N GLN A 143 -24.28 -1.74 6.79
CA GLN A 143 -24.91 -0.92 7.84
C GLN A 143 -26.10 -0.10 7.31
N TYR A 144 -25.99 0.40 6.08
CA TYR A 144 -26.97 1.30 5.44
C TYR A 144 -27.34 0.79 4.05
N PRO A 145 -28.01 -0.37 3.92
CA PRO A 145 -28.35 -0.96 2.62
C PRO A 145 -29.27 -0.08 1.77
N GLU A 146 -30.08 0.77 2.42
CA GLU A 146 -30.99 1.73 1.77
C GLU A 146 -30.50 3.19 1.90
N GLY A 147 -29.27 3.41 2.38
CA GLY A 147 -28.73 4.75 2.59
C GLY A 147 -28.48 5.50 1.27
N ASP A 148 -28.44 6.83 1.34
CA ASP A 148 -28.28 7.73 0.18
C ASP A 148 -27.04 7.42 -0.69
N PHE A 149 -26.00 6.84 -0.09
CA PHE A 149 -24.76 6.48 -0.78
C PHE A 149 -24.64 4.99 -1.10
N ALA A 150 -25.68 4.18 -0.92
CA ALA A 150 -25.64 2.74 -1.18
C ALA A 150 -25.33 2.45 -2.66
N SER A 151 -26.04 3.11 -3.58
CA SER A 151 -25.81 2.96 -5.02
C SER A 151 -24.39 3.38 -5.44
N LEU A 152 -23.89 4.48 -4.87
CA LEU A 152 -22.52 4.95 -5.14
C LEU A 152 -21.47 4.01 -4.55
N SER A 153 -21.67 3.50 -3.33
CA SER A 153 -20.77 2.54 -2.68
C SER A 153 -20.69 1.23 -3.47
N LEU A 154 -21.82 0.76 -4.02
CA LEU A 154 -21.86 -0.41 -4.89
C LEU A 154 -21.08 -0.18 -6.18
N LEU A 155 -21.31 0.96 -6.84
CA LEU A 155 -20.56 1.36 -8.05
C LEU A 155 -19.05 1.41 -7.79
N ARG A 156 -18.63 2.09 -6.70
CA ARG A 156 -17.22 2.18 -6.31
C ARG A 156 -16.61 0.81 -6.03
N THR A 157 -17.35 -0.08 -5.38
CA THR A 157 -16.90 -1.45 -5.12
C THR A 157 -16.63 -2.22 -6.42
N ALA A 158 -17.48 -2.04 -7.45
CA ALA A 158 -17.28 -2.63 -8.77
C ALA A 158 -16.04 -2.04 -9.48
N GLU A 159 -15.89 -0.72 -9.51
CA GLU A 159 -14.71 -0.04 -10.10
C GLU A 159 -13.40 -0.50 -9.43
N ILE A 160 -13.43 -0.63 -8.10
CA ILE A 160 -12.29 -1.16 -7.34
C ILE A 160 -12.02 -2.62 -7.71
N GLN A 161 -13.05 -3.45 -7.85
CA GLN A 161 -12.88 -4.85 -8.22
C GLN A 161 -12.18 -5.00 -9.58
N ASP A 162 -12.57 -4.21 -10.57
CA ASP A 162 -11.92 -4.19 -11.89
C ASP A 162 -10.45 -3.74 -11.77
N SER A 163 -10.18 -2.73 -10.95
CA SER A 163 -8.82 -2.23 -10.70
C SER A 163 -7.94 -3.29 -10.02
N LEU A 164 -8.47 -4.01 -9.04
CA LEU A 164 -7.75 -5.08 -8.34
C LEU A 164 -7.47 -6.27 -9.28
N LEU A 165 -8.44 -6.67 -10.11
CA LEU A 165 -8.26 -7.72 -11.11
C LEU A 165 -7.19 -7.34 -12.15
N ALA A 166 -7.17 -6.07 -12.58
CA ALA A 166 -6.14 -5.59 -13.50
C ALA A 166 -4.73 -5.66 -12.88
N VAL A 167 -4.60 -5.33 -11.60
CA VAL A 167 -3.33 -5.46 -10.85
C VAL A 167 -2.92 -6.92 -10.71
N GLU A 168 -3.84 -7.81 -10.34
CA GLU A 168 -3.59 -9.25 -10.23
C GLU A 168 -3.18 -9.87 -11.58
N ALA A 169 -3.90 -9.54 -12.65
CA ALA A 169 -3.56 -9.98 -14.00
C ALA A 169 -2.18 -9.50 -14.43
N ARG A 170 -1.83 -8.25 -14.10
CA ARG A 170 -0.48 -7.71 -14.34
C ARG A 170 0.57 -8.49 -13.56
N HIS A 171 0.35 -8.76 -12.28
CA HIS A 171 1.28 -9.57 -11.46
C HIS A 171 1.45 -10.97 -12.05
N LEU A 172 0.38 -11.62 -12.49
CA LEU A 172 0.45 -12.94 -13.10
C LEU A 172 1.23 -12.93 -14.42
N MET A 173 1.00 -11.92 -15.27
CA MET A 173 1.75 -11.75 -16.51
C MET A 173 3.24 -11.54 -16.24
N LEU A 174 3.59 -10.70 -15.27
CA LEU A 174 4.97 -10.46 -14.86
C LEU A 174 5.62 -11.72 -14.29
N GLN A 175 4.89 -12.48 -13.46
CA GLN A 175 5.37 -13.74 -12.90
C GLN A 175 5.66 -14.78 -13.99
N LYS A 176 4.82 -14.84 -15.03
CA LYS A 176 5.05 -15.72 -16.20
C LYS A 176 6.24 -15.29 -17.04
N ARG A 177 6.51 -13.98 -17.11
CA ARG A 177 7.64 -13.40 -17.86
C ARG A 177 8.97 -13.49 -17.10
N LEU A 178 8.92 -13.65 -15.78
CA LEU A 178 10.09 -13.69 -14.92
C LEU A 178 11.18 -14.70 -15.36
N PRO A 179 10.87 -15.97 -15.72
CA PRO A 179 11.89 -16.90 -16.19
C PRO A 179 12.58 -16.44 -17.47
N GLU A 180 11.82 -15.90 -18.43
CA GLU A 180 12.36 -15.40 -19.70
C GLU A 180 13.30 -14.19 -19.46
N LEU A 181 12.92 -13.29 -18.55
CA LEU A 181 13.76 -12.15 -18.18
C LEU A 181 15.05 -12.60 -17.50
N VAL A 182 14.98 -13.59 -16.60
CA VAL A 182 16.15 -14.15 -15.94
C VAL A 182 17.11 -14.75 -16.97
N ASP A 183 16.61 -15.53 -17.92
CA ASP A 183 17.44 -16.11 -18.98
C ASP A 183 18.13 -15.02 -19.83
N LYS A 184 17.37 -13.98 -20.22
CA LYS A 184 17.90 -12.83 -20.97
C LYS A 184 18.95 -12.05 -20.17
N ALA A 185 18.71 -11.82 -18.88
CA ALA A 185 19.67 -11.18 -17.98
C ALA A 185 20.98 -11.98 -17.91
N ILE A 186 20.88 -13.30 -17.75
CA ILE A 186 22.03 -14.21 -17.71
C ILE A 186 22.82 -14.15 -19.02
N GLN A 187 22.13 -14.26 -20.17
CA GLN A 187 22.77 -14.22 -21.49
C GLN A 187 23.47 -12.88 -21.74
N ALA A 188 22.79 -11.76 -21.50
CA ALA A 188 23.38 -10.44 -21.68
C ALA A 188 24.58 -10.21 -20.73
N PHE A 189 24.47 -10.67 -19.48
CA PHE A 189 25.54 -10.59 -18.51
C PHE A 189 26.76 -11.41 -18.91
N GLN A 190 26.55 -12.67 -19.33
CA GLN A 190 27.63 -13.55 -19.79
C GLN A 190 28.28 -13.03 -21.09
N GLY A 191 27.51 -12.38 -21.96
CA GLY A 191 28.00 -11.71 -23.16
C GLY A 191 28.77 -10.41 -22.90
N GLY A 192 28.83 -9.93 -21.64
CA GLY A 192 29.47 -8.65 -21.31
C GLY A 192 28.65 -7.42 -21.73
N ASN A 193 27.40 -7.62 -22.16
CA ASN A 193 26.48 -6.57 -22.56
C ASN A 193 25.86 -5.92 -21.32
N TYR A 194 26.68 -5.28 -20.47
CA TYR A 194 26.21 -4.78 -19.17
C TYR A 194 25.29 -3.57 -19.30
N LEU A 195 25.67 -2.61 -20.14
CA LEU A 195 24.94 -1.35 -20.37
C LEU A 195 24.71 -1.04 -21.85
N THR A 196 25.30 -1.84 -22.73
CA THR A 196 25.22 -1.71 -24.19
C THR A 196 24.87 -3.07 -24.77
N PRO A 197 23.97 -3.15 -25.78
CA PRO A 197 23.28 -2.05 -26.44
C PRO A 197 22.28 -1.32 -25.51
N GLU A 198 21.74 -0.18 -25.96
CA GLU A 198 20.76 0.59 -25.17
C GLU A 198 19.52 -0.27 -24.85
N ASP A 199 19.09 -1.04 -25.83
CA ASP A 199 18.18 -2.16 -25.72
C ASP A 199 18.95 -3.47 -25.47
N ASN A 200 18.33 -4.41 -24.74
CA ASN A 200 18.86 -5.78 -24.59
C ASN A 200 20.25 -5.87 -23.89
N ASN A 201 20.42 -5.09 -22.81
CA ASN A 201 21.57 -5.22 -21.90
C ASN A 201 21.19 -5.85 -20.55
N ALA A 202 22.20 -6.31 -19.82
CA ALA A 202 22.03 -7.01 -18.56
C ALA A 202 21.37 -6.13 -17.51
N LEU A 203 21.77 -4.85 -17.39
CA LEU A 203 21.19 -3.96 -16.38
C LEU A 203 19.69 -3.76 -16.61
N MET A 204 19.27 -3.56 -17.85
CA MET A 204 17.85 -3.40 -18.22
C MET A 204 17.01 -4.58 -17.73
N TYR A 205 17.44 -5.83 -18.00
CA TYR A 205 16.71 -7.01 -17.53
C TYR A 205 16.77 -7.19 -16.02
N ILE A 206 17.92 -6.89 -15.40
CA ILE A 206 18.08 -6.90 -13.94
C ILE A 206 17.09 -5.95 -13.28
N GLU A 207 16.95 -4.72 -13.78
CA GLU A 207 16.00 -3.73 -13.26
C GLU A 207 14.54 -4.16 -13.46
N GLU A 208 14.22 -4.75 -14.62
CA GLU A 208 12.88 -5.28 -14.87
C GLU A 208 12.53 -6.43 -13.92
N ILE A 209 13.50 -7.31 -13.62
CA ILE A 209 13.31 -8.40 -12.64
C ILE A 209 13.15 -7.84 -11.22
N LEU A 210 13.99 -6.89 -10.80
CA LEU A 210 13.94 -6.30 -9.45
C LEU A 210 12.67 -5.47 -9.23
N ALA A 211 12.01 -4.99 -10.28
CA ALA A 211 10.68 -4.39 -10.18
C ALA A 211 9.58 -5.42 -9.85
N ILE A 212 9.79 -6.70 -10.20
CA ILE A 212 8.86 -7.82 -9.93
C ILE A 212 9.19 -8.49 -8.59
N ASP A 213 10.48 -8.76 -8.36
CA ASP A 213 11.02 -9.44 -7.18
C ASP A 213 12.24 -8.66 -6.65
N PRO A 214 12.01 -7.64 -5.79
CA PRO A 214 13.07 -6.80 -5.24
C PRO A 214 14.09 -7.55 -4.39
N GLU A 215 13.73 -8.72 -3.86
CA GLU A 215 14.56 -9.52 -2.95
C GLU A 215 15.30 -10.65 -3.68
N ASN A 216 15.31 -10.63 -5.02
CA ASN A 216 15.97 -11.65 -5.82
C ASN A 216 17.51 -11.61 -5.62
N ASN A 217 17.99 -12.37 -4.64
CA ASN A 217 19.40 -12.40 -4.24
C ASN A 217 20.35 -12.75 -5.40
N TYR A 218 19.91 -13.55 -6.36
CA TYR A 218 20.71 -13.92 -7.52
C TYR A 218 20.94 -12.72 -8.44
N ILE A 219 19.87 -11.98 -8.76
CA ILE A 219 19.89 -10.81 -9.62
C ILE A 219 20.60 -9.62 -8.93
N LEU A 220 20.40 -9.43 -7.63
CA LEU A 220 21.15 -8.44 -6.83
C LEU A 220 22.67 -8.71 -6.89
N LYS A 221 23.10 -9.96 -6.75
CA LYS A 221 24.52 -10.32 -6.91
C LYS A 221 25.03 -10.05 -8.32
N MET A 222 24.22 -10.25 -9.35
CA MET A 222 24.57 -9.92 -10.73
C MET A 222 24.78 -8.42 -10.91
N LYS A 223 23.84 -7.59 -10.42
CA LYS A 223 23.97 -6.12 -10.38
C LYS A 223 25.26 -5.69 -9.68
N GLN A 224 25.56 -6.27 -8.53
CA GLN A 224 26.78 -5.97 -7.76
C GLN A 224 28.06 -6.33 -8.53
N LYS A 225 28.06 -7.41 -9.32
CA LYS A 225 29.20 -7.74 -10.19
C LYS A 225 29.40 -6.69 -11.29
N ILE A 226 28.33 -6.15 -11.87
CA ILE A 226 28.42 -5.05 -12.86
C ILE A 226 29.02 -3.80 -12.21
N ILE A 227 28.52 -3.42 -11.02
CA ILE A 227 29.05 -2.28 -10.26
C ILE A 227 30.55 -2.48 -9.99
N LYS A 228 30.93 -3.66 -9.49
CA LYS A 228 32.33 -4.00 -9.20
C LYS A 228 33.20 -3.92 -10.46
N PHE A 229 32.74 -4.42 -11.60
CA PHE A 229 33.45 -4.34 -12.87
C PHE A 229 33.78 -2.88 -13.24
N TYR A 230 32.79 -1.98 -13.21
CA TYR A 230 33.03 -0.57 -13.55
C TYR A 230 33.88 0.17 -12.51
N MET A 231 33.79 -0.19 -11.22
CA MET A 231 34.70 0.31 -10.20
C MET A 231 36.15 -0.06 -10.51
N GLU A 232 36.41 -1.33 -10.82
CA GLU A 232 37.76 -1.82 -11.17
C GLU A 232 38.30 -1.14 -12.44
N GLN A 233 37.46 -0.93 -13.47
CA GLN A 233 37.84 -0.17 -14.66
C GLN A 233 38.20 1.29 -14.33
N GLY A 234 37.44 1.92 -13.41
CA GLY A 234 37.75 3.24 -12.88
C GLY A 234 39.11 3.29 -12.19
N ASP A 235 39.38 2.37 -11.28
CA ASP A 235 40.65 2.28 -10.55
C ASP A 235 41.83 2.04 -11.50
N GLN A 236 41.67 1.16 -12.51
CA GLN A 236 42.69 0.95 -13.54
C GLN A 236 42.96 2.22 -14.37
N ALA A 237 41.93 2.99 -14.70
CA ALA A 237 42.09 4.26 -15.40
C ALA A 237 42.83 5.30 -14.56
N VAL A 238 42.60 5.34 -13.23
CA VAL A 238 43.39 6.17 -12.30
C VAL A 238 44.86 5.75 -12.31
N ALA A 239 45.16 4.45 -12.22
CA ALA A 239 46.53 3.94 -12.25
C ALA A 239 47.27 4.33 -13.54
N ARG A 240 46.56 4.39 -14.66
CA ARG A 240 47.08 4.83 -15.97
C ARG A 240 47.13 6.35 -16.14
N ARG A 241 46.82 7.12 -15.10
CA ARG A 241 46.71 8.61 -15.12
C ARG A 241 45.67 9.14 -16.10
N SER A 242 44.69 8.32 -16.49
CA SER A 242 43.59 8.70 -17.40
C SER A 242 42.37 9.18 -16.60
N ARG A 243 42.50 10.38 -16.01
CA ARG A 243 41.51 10.96 -15.07
C ARG A 243 40.09 11.02 -15.64
N ASN A 244 39.93 11.53 -16.87
CA ASN A 244 38.61 11.67 -17.49
C ASN A 244 37.92 10.32 -17.71
N THR A 245 38.69 9.27 -18.05
CA THR A 245 38.17 7.92 -18.22
C THR A 245 37.72 7.33 -16.88
N ALA A 246 38.50 7.54 -15.82
CA ALA A 246 38.12 7.11 -14.47
C ALA A 246 36.81 7.77 -14.01
N ILE A 247 36.65 9.08 -14.23
CA ILE A 247 35.42 9.82 -13.91
C ILE A 247 34.21 9.19 -14.59
N ARG A 248 34.28 8.90 -15.89
CA ARG A 248 33.17 8.27 -16.63
C ARG A 248 32.77 6.90 -16.08
N TYR A 249 33.75 6.10 -15.64
CA TYR A 249 33.46 4.80 -15.04
C TYR A 249 32.78 4.92 -13.68
N TYR A 250 33.21 5.83 -12.82
CA TYR A 250 32.53 6.06 -11.54
C TYR A 250 31.15 6.70 -11.71
N GLU A 251 30.98 7.63 -12.66
CA GLU A 251 29.66 8.18 -13.02
C GLU A 251 28.73 7.09 -13.55
N THR A 252 29.28 6.11 -14.28
CA THR A 252 28.52 4.93 -14.71
C THR A 252 28.04 4.09 -13.52
N VAL A 253 28.87 3.91 -12.49
CA VAL A 253 28.45 3.24 -11.25
C VAL A 253 27.31 3.99 -10.56
N LEU A 254 27.38 5.32 -10.49
CA LEU A 254 26.30 6.12 -9.90
C LEU A 254 25.02 6.14 -10.73
N ARG A 255 25.11 5.93 -12.04
CA ARG A 255 23.91 5.70 -12.87
C ARG A 255 23.24 4.37 -12.55
N ILE A 256 24.02 3.33 -12.22
CA ILE A 256 23.51 2.01 -11.81
C ILE A 256 22.96 2.04 -10.38
N GLU A 257 23.66 2.74 -9.47
CA GLU A 257 23.36 2.83 -8.04
C GLU A 257 23.69 4.25 -7.53
N PRO A 258 22.71 5.17 -7.53
CA PRO A 258 22.95 6.60 -7.25
C PRO A 258 23.61 6.92 -5.91
N LEU A 259 23.45 6.05 -4.91
CA LEU A 259 23.98 6.23 -3.56
C LEU A 259 25.16 5.31 -3.24
N TYR A 260 25.92 4.89 -4.27
CA TYR A 260 27.10 4.05 -4.07
C TYR A 260 28.31 4.86 -3.57
N MET A 261 28.42 4.97 -2.24
CA MET A 261 29.44 5.78 -1.55
C MET A 261 30.87 5.62 -2.07
N PRO A 262 31.39 4.40 -2.35
CA PRO A 262 32.77 4.27 -2.86
C PRO A 262 33.02 5.02 -4.18
N ALA A 263 32.03 5.11 -5.07
CA ALA A 263 32.17 5.88 -6.31
C ALA A 263 32.07 7.39 -6.08
N ILE A 264 31.21 7.82 -5.14
CA ILE A 264 31.08 9.23 -4.74
C ILE A 264 32.41 9.76 -4.20
N ASP A 265 33.04 9.02 -3.29
CA ASP A 265 34.31 9.40 -2.66
C ASP A 265 35.42 9.53 -3.72
N LYS A 266 35.56 8.52 -4.60
CA LYS A 266 36.54 8.54 -5.69
C LYS A 266 36.33 9.71 -6.65
N LEU A 267 35.08 10.04 -6.98
CA LEU A 267 34.77 11.18 -7.82
C LEU A 267 35.11 12.52 -7.16
N SER A 268 34.87 12.64 -5.86
CA SER A 268 35.22 13.87 -5.11
C SER A 268 36.73 14.11 -5.11
N GLU A 269 37.53 13.08 -4.83
CA GLU A 269 39.00 13.13 -4.86
C GLU A 269 39.52 13.46 -6.26
N LEU A 270 38.94 12.83 -7.29
CA LEU A 270 39.28 13.09 -8.68
C LEU A 270 38.74 14.41 -9.21
N LYS A 271 37.94 15.19 -8.47
CA LYS A 271 37.48 16.53 -8.92
C LYS A 271 38.21 17.66 -8.18
N SER A 272 38.82 17.39 -7.02
CA SER A 272 39.54 18.39 -6.23
C SER A 272 41.01 18.63 -6.64
N ARG A 273 41.62 17.68 -7.36
CA ARG A 273 43.01 17.79 -7.86
C ARG A 273 43.12 18.63 -9.13
#